data_AF-A0A924RV37-F1
#
_entry.id   AF-A0A924RV37-F1
#
_cell.length_a   1.000
_cell.length_b   1.000
_cell.length_c   1.000
_cell.angle_alpha   90.00
_cell.angle_beta   90.00
_cell.angle_gamma   90.00
#
_symmetry.space_group_name_H-M   'P 1'
#
loop_
_entity.id
_entity.type
_entity.pdbx_description
1 polymer ?
#
loop_
_entity_poly.entity_id
_entity_poly.type
_entity_poly.pdbx_seq_one_letter_code
_entity_poly.pdbx_strand_id
1 'polypeptide(L)'
;MSQIKPFKALRPQPQFAKQVACRPYDVLNSAEAKIEVQGNAYSFLNITKSEISLPDSVNSHSQEVYDKAKENLTAFIQRDTLFRETKE
;
A
#
# COMPACT_ATOMS: atom_id res chain seq x y z
N MET A 1 30.72 -12.01 -10.50
CA MET A 1 30.25 -10.69 -10.01
C MET A 1 28.79 -10.53 -10.40
N SER A 2 27.94 -10.11 -9.47
CA SER A 2 26.52 -9.88 -9.76
C SER A 2 26.32 -8.61 -10.59
N GLN A 3 25.54 -8.68 -11.68
CA GLN A 3 25.09 -7.51 -12.42
C GLN A 3 23.91 -6.86 -11.68
N ILE A 4 24.07 -5.62 -11.24
CA ILE A 4 22.99 -4.82 -10.65
C ILE A 4 22.38 -3.97 -11.77
N LYS A 5 21.07 -4.08 -12.00
CA LYS A 5 20.33 -3.32 -13.01
C LYS A 5 19.26 -2.45 -12.33
N PRO A 6 19.10 -1.16 -12.70
CA PRO A 6 18.00 -0.36 -12.19
C PRO A 6 16.66 -0.89 -12.71
N PHE A 7 15.58 -0.50 -12.06
CA PHE A 7 14.24 -0.77 -12.54
C PHE A 7 13.33 0.42 -12.26
N LYS A 8 12.28 0.55 -13.08
CA LYS A 8 11.28 1.61 -12.97
C LYS A 8 10.38 1.33 -11.76
N ALA A 9 10.80 1.81 -10.59
CA ALA A 9 10.06 1.63 -9.34
C ALA A 9 8.78 2.47 -9.31
N LEU A 10 7.82 2.03 -8.50
CA LEU A 10 6.66 2.81 -8.13
C LEU A 10 6.95 3.45 -6.77
N ARG A 11 7.00 4.78 -6.70
CA ARG A 11 7.38 5.51 -5.49
C ARG A 11 6.41 6.63 -5.17
N PRO A 12 6.26 6.99 -3.88
CA PRO A 12 5.42 8.11 -3.49
C PRO A 12 6.03 9.44 -3.93
N GLN A 13 5.17 10.41 -4.23
CA GLN A 13 5.60 11.80 -4.35
C GLN A 13 6.24 12.27 -3.03
N PRO A 14 7.26 13.14 -3.06
CA PRO A 14 7.96 13.60 -1.86
C PRO A 14 7.02 14.16 -0.77
N GLN A 15 5.98 14.88 -1.17
CA GLN A 15 4.98 15.46 -0.26
C GLN A 15 4.14 14.42 0.48
N PHE A 16 3.87 13.26 -0.14
CA PHE A 16 3.08 12.19 0.46
C PHE A 16 3.95 11.12 1.12
N ALA A 17 5.28 11.16 0.96
CA ALA A 17 6.19 10.11 1.42
C ALA A 17 6.00 9.77 2.91
N LYS A 18 5.83 10.78 3.78
CA LYS A 18 5.59 10.57 5.23
C LYS A 18 4.24 9.90 5.51
N GLN A 19 3.22 10.19 4.71
CA GLN A 19 1.89 9.64 4.87
C GLN A 19 1.77 8.23 4.28
N VAL A 20 2.51 7.96 3.20
CA VAL A 20 2.57 6.63 2.58
C VAL A 20 3.38 5.67 3.43
N ALA A 21 4.45 6.13 4.07
CA ALA A 21 5.24 5.31 4.97
C ALA A 21 4.37 4.70 6.08
N CYS A 22 4.52 3.39 6.29
CA CYS A 22 3.81 2.65 7.32
C CYS A 22 4.75 1.72 8.09
N ARG A 23 4.26 1.19 9.21
CA ARG A 23 4.99 0.15 9.95
C ARG A 23 5.13 -1.12 9.11
N PRO A 24 6.15 -1.96 9.42
CA PRO A 24 6.33 -3.24 8.76
C PRO A 24 5.11 -4.17 8.93
N TYR A 25 4.88 -5.02 7.93
CA TYR A 25 3.72 -5.91 7.84
C TYR A 25 3.57 -6.85 9.05
N ASP A 26 4.68 -7.34 9.59
CA ASP A 26 4.71 -8.34 10.68
C ASP A 26 4.51 -7.75 12.08
N VAL A 27 4.58 -6.43 12.22
CA VAL A 27 4.52 -5.75 13.52
C VAL A 27 3.07 -5.41 13.92
N LEU A 28 2.14 -5.42 12.96
CA LEU A 28 0.74 -5.03 13.17
C LEU A 28 -0.21 -6.16 12.79
N ASN A 29 -1.15 -6.45 13.68
CA ASN A 29 -2.32 -7.25 13.30
C ASN A 29 -3.35 -6.39 12.54
N SER A 30 -4.36 -7.02 11.94
CA SER A 30 -5.36 -6.32 11.12
C SER A 30 -6.18 -5.29 11.91
N ALA A 31 -6.46 -5.54 13.19
CA ALA A 31 -7.19 -4.59 14.04
C ALA A 31 -6.36 -3.34 14.36
N GLU A 32 -5.07 -3.51 14.70
CA GLU A 32 -4.15 -2.39 14.94
C GLU A 32 -3.91 -1.60 13.65
N ALA A 33 -3.72 -2.28 12.52
CA ALA A 33 -3.56 -1.64 11.22
C ALA A 33 -4.81 -0.83 10.84
N LYS A 34 -6.02 -1.33 11.12
CA LYS A 34 -7.29 -0.61 10.91
C LYS A 34 -7.36 0.68 11.72
N ILE A 35 -6.84 0.69 12.95
CA ILE A 35 -6.77 1.90 13.79
C ILE A 35 -5.69 2.85 13.27
N GLU A 36 -4.52 2.34 12.91
CA GLU A 36 -3.38 3.14 12.42
C GLU A 36 -3.73 3.91 11.13
N VAL A 37 -4.57 3.34 10.26
CA VAL A 37 -5.02 4.04 9.04
C VAL A 37 -6.14 5.04 9.27
N GLN A 38 -6.81 5.04 10.43
CA GLN A 38 -7.85 6.02 10.75
C GLN A 38 -7.22 7.42 10.88
N GLY A 39 -7.51 8.28 9.90
CA GLY A 39 -6.90 9.62 9.80
C GLY A 39 -5.76 9.72 8.79
N ASN A 40 -5.34 8.61 8.18
CA ASN A 40 -4.35 8.62 7.09
C ASN A 40 -4.79 7.73 5.91
N ALA A 41 -5.60 8.33 5.03
CA ALA A 41 -6.05 7.69 3.79
C ALA A 41 -4.93 7.36 2.79
N TYR A 42 -3.73 7.90 2.99
CA TYR A 42 -2.57 7.66 2.13
C TYR A 42 -1.64 6.58 2.68
N SER A 43 -1.93 5.97 3.83
CA SER A 43 -1.10 4.90 4.40
C SER A 43 -1.00 3.70 3.45
N PHE A 44 0.22 3.19 3.25
CA PHE A 44 0.46 2.01 2.40
C PHE A 44 -0.14 0.71 2.99
N LEU A 45 -0.53 0.71 4.28
CA LEU A 45 -1.30 -0.39 4.89
C LEU A 45 -2.64 -0.63 4.19
N ASN A 46 -3.24 0.40 3.59
CA ASN A 46 -4.45 0.23 2.78
C ASN A 46 -4.22 -0.66 1.56
N ILE A 47 -2.97 -0.87 1.14
CA ILE A 47 -2.61 -1.75 0.01
C ILE A 47 -2.07 -3.08 0.55
N THR A 48 -1.12 -3.04 1.48
CA THR A 48 -0.46 -4.26 1.98
C THR A 48 -1.32 -5.09 2.92
N LYS A 49 -2.21 -4.46 3.68
CA LYS A 49 -3.22 -5.10 4.55
C LYS A 49 -4.63 -4.64 4.14
N SER A 50 -4.99 -4.92 2.89
CA SER A 50 -6.28 -4.46 2.32
C SER A 50 -7.50 -5.02 3.03
N GLU A 51 -7.34 -6.12 3.78
CA GLU A 51 -8.38 -6.69 4.62
C GLU A 51 -8.92 -5.71 5.68
N ILE A 52 -8.14 -4.70 6.09
CA ILE A 52 -8.59 -3.70 7.08
C ILE A 52 -9.70 -2.79 6.54
N SER A 53 -9.82 -2.70 5.22
CA SER A 53 -10.88 -1.94 4.54
C SER A 53 -12.14 -2.77 4.29
N LEU A 54 -12.11 -4.07 4.60
CA LEU A 54 -13.21 -5.00 4.42
C LEU A 54 -13.84 -5.40 5.77
N PRO A 55 -15.03 -6.01 5.76
CA PRO A 55 -15.62 -6.54 6.98
C PRO A 55 -14.72 -7.61 7.61
N ASP A 56 -14.67 -7.65 8.95
CA ASP A 56 -13.86 -8.62 9.71
C ASP A 56 -14.25 -10.09 9.46
N SER A 57 -15.39 -10.34 8.81
CA SER A 57 -15.83 -11.67 8.35
C SER A 57 -15.12 -12.16 7.08
N VAL A 58 -14.41 -11.29 6.37
CA VAL A 58 -13.74 -11.62 5.10
C VAL A 58 -12.39 -12.28 5.38
N ASN A 59 -12.13 -13.40 4.72
CA ASN A 59 -10.85 -14.09 4.84
C ASN A 59 -9.73 -13.23 4.19
N SER A 60 -8.64 -13.00 4.93
CA SER A 60 -7.49 -12.20 4.50
C SER A 60 -6.81 -12.69 3.22
N HIS A 61 -7.00 -13.96 2.84
CA HIS A 61 -6.45 -14.57 1.63
C HIS A 61 -7.51 -14.76 0.52
N SER A 62 -8.71 -14.17 0.68
CA SER A 62 -9.74 -14.22 -0.34
C SER A 62 -9.41 -13.34 -1.53
N GLN A 63 -10.00 -13.67 -2.68
CA GLN A 63 -9.86 -12.87 -3.90
C GLN A 63 -10.32 -11.42 -3.70
N GLU A 64 -11.35 -11.21 -2.88
CA GLU A 64 -11.89 -9.88 -2.57
C GLU A 64 -10.83 -8.95 -1.93
N VAL A 65 -9.97 -9.48 -1.06
CA VAL A 65 -8.87 -8.71 -0.44
C VAL A 65 -7.85 -8.28 -1.50
N TYR A 66 -7.49 -9.18 -2.42
CA TYR A 66 -6.57 -8.87 -3.51
C TYR A 66 -7.15 -7.87 -4.50
N ASP A 67 -8.43 -8.00 -4.82
CA ASP A 67 -9.14 -7.05 -5.68
C ASP A 67 -9.17 -5.67 -5.02
N LYS A 68 -9.39 -5.61 -3.69
CA LYS A 68 -9.34 -4.36 -2.94
C LYS A 68 -7.93 -3.76 -2.89
N ALA A 69 -6.91 -4.58 -2.74
CA ALA A 69 -5.50 -4.14 -2.81
C ALA A 69 -5.18 -3.50 -4.16
N LYS A 70 -5.64 -4.13 -5.24
CA LYS A 70 -5.48 -3.62 -6.61
C LYS A 70 -6.22 -2.31 -6.82
N GLU A 71 -7.45 -2.20 -6.34
CA GLU A 71 -8.25 -0.97 -6.40
C GLU A 71 -7.53 0.17 -5.66
N ASN A 72 -7.07 -0.07 -4.44
CA ASN A 72 -6.37 0.91 -3.62
C ASN A 72 -5.04 1.34 -4.27
N LEU A 73 -4.25 0.41 -4.79
CA LEU A 73 -3.02 0.72 -5.52
C LEU A 73 -3.30 1.57 -6.76
N THR A 74 -4.35 1.23 -7.51
CA THR A 74 -4.76 1.97 -8.71
C THR A 74 -5.20 3.39 -8.34
N ALA A 75 -5.97 3.54 -7.26
CA ALA A 75 -6.37 4.85 -6.75
C ALA A 75 -5.17 5.71 -6.34
N PHE A 76 -4.13 5.12 -5.74
CA PHE A 76 -2.90 5.84 -5.38
C PHE A 76 -2.14 6.33 -6.61
N ILE A 77 -2.12 5.57 -7.70
CA ILE A 77 -1.51 5.96 -8.97
C ILE A 77 -2.34 7.07 -9.63
N GLN A 78 -3.66 6.91 -9.67
CA GLN A 78 -4.58 7.89 -10.29
C GLN A 78 -4.62 9.23 -9.55
N ARG A 79 -4.40 9.23 -8.24
CA ARG A 79 -4.33 10.45 -7.41
C ARG A 79 -2.96 11.13 -7.45
N ASP A 80 -2.04 10.65 -8.30
CA ASP A 80 -0.64 11.06 -8.33
C ASP A 80 0.07 10.90 -6.97
N THR A 81 -0.46 10.09 -6.05
CA THR A 81 0.21 9.79 -4.77
C THR A 81 1.47 8.97 -5.04
N LEU A 82 1.36 7.97 -5.90
CA LEU A 82 2.45 7.12 -6.37
C LEU A 82 2.71 7.41 -7.84
N PHE A 83 3.98 7.60 -8.20
CA PHE A 83 4.41 7.75 -9.58
C PHE A 83 5.41 6.67 -9.96
N ARG A 84 5.41 6.31 -11.24
CA ARG A 84 6.37 5.35 -11.80
C ARG A 84 7.58 6.08 -12.35
N GLU A 85 8.77 5.60 -12.00
CA GLU A 85 10.01 6.16 -12.54
C GLU A 85 10.12 5.97 -14.04
N THR A 86 10.70 6.96 -14.71
CA THR A 86 11.02 6.90 -16.14
C THR A 86 12.48 6.53 -16.41
N LYS A 87 13.38 6.67 -15.43
CA LYS A 87 14.80 6.34 -15.58
C LYS A 87 15.03 4.82 -15.64
N GLU A 88 15.86 4.40 -16.60
CA GLU A 88 16.34 3.03 -16.81
C GLU A 88 17.71 2.79 -16.18
#